data_AF-A0A9Q3GKX5-F1
#
_entry.id   AF-A0A9Q3GKX5-F1
#
_cell.length_a   1.000
_cell.length_b   1.000
_cell.length_c   1.000
_cell.angle_alpha   90.00
_cell.angle_beta   90.00
_cell.angle_gamma   90.00
#
_symmetry.space_group_name_H-M   'P 1'
#
loop_
_entity.id
_entity.type
_entity.pdbx_description
1 polymer ?
#
loop_
_entity_poly.entity_id
_entity_poly.type
_entity_poly.pdbx_seq_one_letter_code
_entity_poly.pdbx_strand_id
1 'polypeptide(L)'
;MDCMKGFHQNGVKPNSMKLLRIICHMGIYEYTRMPFGIKNEPSHFQRMMDTIFQEEIFGGRMVIYIHDIIISSEKWEDHVQHIDRVLSECTPINLKNSLKKCNLGQQ
;
A
#
# COMPACT_ATOMS: atom_id res chain seq x y z
N MET A 1 8.92 -1.39 6.08
CA MET A 1 8.14 -2.43 5.38
C MET A 1 7.87 -1.96 3.97
N ASP A 2 7.83 -2.87 2.99
CA ASP A 2 7.57 -2.55 1.56
C ASP A 2 6.28 -3.23 1.09
N CYS A 3 5.33 -2.44 0.58
CA CYS A 3 4.09 -2.95 -0.01
C CYS A 3 4.36 -3.67 -1.34
N MET A 4 4.08 -4.97 -1.41
CA MET A 4 4.40 -5.79 -2.58
C MET A 4 3.63 -5.36 -3.82
N LYS A 5 4.27 -4.76 -4.83
CA LYS A 5 3.57 -4.29 -6.05
C LYS A 5 2.35 -3.42 -5.67
N GLY A 6 2.51 -2.50 -4.71
CA GLY A 6 1.40 -1.84 -3.99
C GLY A 6 0.28 -1.34 -4.91
N PHE A 7 0.65 -0.74 -6.03
CA PHE A 7 -0.27 -0.23 -7.06
C PHE A 7 -1.21 -1.30 -7.64
N HIS A 8 -0.68 -2.47 -7.99
CA HIS A 8 -1.47 -3.58 -8.57
C HIS A 8 -2.44 -4.24 -7.58
N GLN A 9 -2.37 -3.89 -6.29
CA GLN A 9 -3.32 -4.36 -5.29
C GLN A 9 -4.64 -3.57 -5.36
N ASN A 10 -4.60 -2.34 -5.88
CA ASN A 10 -5.77 -1.46 -5.95
C ASN A 10 -6.74 -1.88 -7.05
N GLY A 11 -8.01 -2.08 -6.67
CA GLY A 11 -9.10 -2.35 -7.61
C GLY A 11 -9.44 -1.11 -8.43
N VAL A 12 -9.66 -1.30 -9.73
CA VAL A 12 -10.18 -0.23 -10.61
C VAL A 12 -11.71 -0.27 -10.57
N LYS A 13 -12.35 0.88 -10.40
CA LYS A 13 -13.81 0.99 -10.48
C LYS A 13 -14.29 0.63 -11.89
N PRO A 14 -15.43 -0.09 -12.05
CA PRO A 14 -15.93 -0.50 -13.37
C PRO A 14 -16.00 0.64 -14.41
N ASN A 15 -16.48 1.81 -13.98
CA ASN A 15 -16.59 2.99 -14.85
C ASN A 15 -15.25 3.55 -15.35
N SER A 16 -14.16 3.24 -14.65
CA SER A 16 -12.80 3.69 -14.95
C SER A 16 -12.00 2.66 -15.76
N MET A 17 -12.43 1.39 -15.82
CA MET A 17 -11.71 0.32 -16.56
C MET A 17 -11.55 0.65 -18.04
N LYS A 18 -12.57 1.28 -18.66
CA LYS A 18 -12.53 1.72 -20.06
C LYS A 18 -11.43 2.73 -20.37
N LEU A 19 -10.99 3.51 -19.38
CA LEU A 19 -9.91 4.50 -19.53
C LEU A 19 -8.53 3.84 -19.49
N LEU A 20 -8.47 2.61 -19.00
CA LEU A 20 -7.27 1.79 -18.86
C LEU A 20 -7.25 0.67 -19.89
N ARG A 21 -7.86 0.88 -21.06
CA ARG A 21 -7.85 -0.11 -22.15
C ARG A 21 -6.48 -0.15 -22.82
N ILE A 22 -6.03 -1.36 -23.14
CA ILE A 22 -4.90 -1.59 -24.02
C ILE A 22 -5.37 -2.30 -25.28
N ILE A 23 -4.76 -1.94 -26.40
CA ILE A 23 -5.01 -2.55 -27.71
C ILE A 23 -3.82 -3.46 -28.00
N CYS A 24 -4.10 -4.75 -28.19
CA CYS A 24 -3.13 -5.76 -28.58
C CYS A 24 -3.54 -6.38 -29.92
N HIS A 25 -2.63 -7.09 -30.58
CA HIS A 25 -2.91 -7.74 -31.87
C HIS A 25 -4.08 -8.75 -31.82
N MET A 26 -4.48 -9.22 -30.64
CA MET A 26 -5.61 -10.13 -30.43
C MET A 26 -6.91 -9.43 -29.97
N GLY A 27 -6.92 -8.12 -29.77
CA GLY A 27 -8.11 -7.38 -29.35
C GLY A 27 -7.86 -6.34 -28.26
N ILE A 28 -8.93 -5.95 -27.59
CA ILE A 28 -8.95 -4.90 -26.56
C ILE A 28 -9.08 -5.55 -25.18
N TYR A 29 -8.16 -5.21 -24.28
CA TYR A 29 -8.17 -5.69 -22.89
C TYR A 29 -8.33 -4.52 -21.92
N GLU A 30 -8.94 -4.80 -20.77
CA GLU A 30 -9.18 -3.82 -19.70
C GLU A 30 -8.48 -4.25 -18.41
N TYR A 31 -7.85 -3.30 -17.74
CA TYR A 31 -7.26 -3.54 -16.42
C TYR A 31 -8.34 -3.53 -15.33
N THR A 32 -8.40 -4.61 -14.54
CA THR A 32 -9.25 -4.72 -13.34
C THR A 32 -8.54 -4.23 -12.07
N ARG A 33 -7.21 -4.15 -12.13
CA ARG A 33 -6.31 -3.63 -11.10
C ARG A 33 -5.48 -2.52 -11.69
N MET A 34 -5.08 -1.56 -10.86
CA MET A 34 -4.38 -0.37 -11.33
C MET A 34 -3.06 -0.76 -12.03
N PRO A 35 -2.86 -0.39 -13.31
CA PRO A 35 -1.63 -0.68 -14.03
C PRO A 35 -0.53 0.32 -13.67
N PHE A 36 0.73 -0.09 -13.85
CA PHE A 36 1.86 0.81 -13.77
C PHE A 36 1.82 1.90 -14.87
N GLY A 37 2.39 3.07 -14.56
CA GLY A 37 2.54 4.17 -15.52
C GLY A 37 1.40 5.20 -15.52
N ILE A 38 0.41 5.03 -14.64
CA ILE A 38 -0.66 6.03 -14.45
C ILE A 38 -0.13 7.20 -13.62
N LYS A 39 -0.23 8.43 -14.14
CA LYS A 39 0.36 9.63 -13.52
C LYS A 39 -0.10 9.89 -12.08
N ASN A 40 -1.39 9.72 -11.80
CA ASN A 40 -1.99 10.10 -10.50
C ASN A 40 -2.01 8.95 -9.49
N GLU A 41 -1.37 7.85 -9.84
CA GLU A 41 -1.51 6.59 -9.16
C GLU A 41 -0.75 6.55 -7.82
N PRO A 42 0.50 7.08 -7.72
CA PRO A 42 1.17 7.27 -6.44
C PRO A 42 0.38 8.13 -5.45
N SER A 43 -0.22 9.23 -5.94
CA SER A 43 -1.02 10.13 -5.09
C SER A 43 -2.30 9.47 -4.59
N HIS A 44 -2.94 8.64 -5.41
CA HIS A 44 -4.11 7.87 -4.99
C HIS A 44 -3.72 6.80 -3.96
N PHE A 45 -2.59 6.14 -4.16
CA PHE A 45 -2.06 5.15 -3.22
C PHE A 45 -1.73 5.81 -1.87
N GLN A 46 -1.00 6.94 -1.88
CA GLN A 46 -0.67 7.68 -0.67
C GLN A 46 -1.93 8.06 0.12
N ARG A 47 -2.94 8.65 -0.55
CA ARG A 47 -4.20 9.04 0.13
C ARG A 47 -4.93 7.86 0.77
N MET A 48 -4.91 6.70 0.13
CA MET A 48 -5.46 5.47 0.70
C MET A 48 -4.70 5.09 1.97
N MET A 49 -3.38 5.06 1.93
CA MET A 49 -2.53 4.74 3.08
C MET A 49 -2.70 5.73 4.23
N ASP A 50 -2.74 7.03 3.93
CA ASP A 50 -2.96 8.10 4.93
C ASP A 50 -4.31 7.94 5.63
N THR A 51 -5.33 7.45 4.93
CA THR A 51 -6.67 7.23 5.49
C THR A 51 -6.70 5.98 6.39
N ILE A 52 -6.00 4.91 5.99
CA ILE A 52 -5.98 3.65 6.75
C ILE A 52 -5.19 3.83 8.04
N PHE A 53 -3.97 4.38 7.94
CA PHE A 53 -3.03 4.48 9.05
C PHE A 53 -3.08 5.85 9.75
N GLN A 54 -4.20 6.56 9.61
CA GLN A 54 -4.38 7.91 10.07
C GLN A 54 -4.00 8.05 11.56
N GLU A 55 -4.46 7.14 12.40
CA GLU A 55 -4.21 7.16 13.85
C GLU A 55 -2.72 6.96 14.21
N GLU A 56 -2.03 6.09 13.48
CA GLU A 56 -0.61 5.78 13.70
C GLU A 56 0.30 6.91 13.22
N ILE A 57 -0.07 7.55 12.09
CA ILE A 57 0.64 8.71 11.55
C ILE A 57 0.47 9.92 12.48
N PHE A 58 -0.75 10.25 12.89
CA PHE A 58 -0.98 11.37 13.83
C PHE A 58 -0.38 11.13 15.21
N GLY A 59 -0.26 9.86 15.62
CA GLY A 59 0.43 9.46 16.84
C GLY A 59 1.96 9.58 16.78
N GLY A 60 2.56 9.90 15.63
CA GLY A 60 4.00 10.03 15.44
C GLY A 60 4.76 8.69 15.44
N ARG A 61 4.05 7.57 15.38
CA ARG A 61 4.61 6.21 15.45
C ARG A 61 4.92 5.61 14.08
N MET A 62 4.37 6.22 13.04
CA MET A 62 4.50 5.75 11.67
C MET A 62 4.73 6.91 10.70
N VAL A 63 5.59 6.65 9.71
CA VAL A 63 5.73 7.48 8.51
C VAL A 63 5.49 6.61 7.29
N ILE A 64 4.65 7.07 6.37
CA ILE A 64 4.37 6.38 5.11
C ILE A 64 4.77 7.25 3.94
N TYR A 65 5.51 6.66 3.00
CA TYR A 65 5.79 7.27 1.70
C TYR A 65 5.55 6.27 0.58
N ILE A 66 4.47 6.47 -0.16
CA ILE A 66 4.01 5.63 -1.26
C ILE A 66 3.95 4.16 -0.81
N HIS A 67 4.98 3.36 -1.08
CA HIS A 67 5.04 1.93 -0.75
C HIS A 67 5.80 1.60 0.52
N ASP A 68 6.59 2.55 1.02
CA ASP A 68 7.43 2.38 2.18
C ASP A 68 6.68 2.79 3.44
N ILE A 69 6.61 1.87 4.40
CA ILE A 69 6.07 2.10 5.73
C ILE A 69 7.22 2.02 6.73
N ILE A 70 7.46 3.08 7.47
CA ILE A 70 8.43 3.15 8.55
C ILE A 70 7.67 3.22 9.86
N ILE A 71 7.98 2.31 10.78
CA ILE A 71 7.40 2.28 12.13
C ILE A 71 8.56 2.58 13.08
N SER A 72 8.37 3.53 13.99
CA SER A 72 9.34 3.89 15.02
C SER A 72 8.70 3.79 16.39
N SER A 73 9.49 3.39 17.39
CA SER A 73 9.02 3.19 18.76
C SER A 73 10.20 3.37 19.71
N GLU A 74 9.93 3.86 20.92
CA GLU A 74 10.99 4.11 21.91
C GLU A 74 11.48 2.83 22.58
N LYS A 75 10.56 1.88 22.84
CA LYS A 75 10.83 0.60 23.47
C LYS A 75 10.54 -0.55 22.52
N TRP A 76 11.28 -1.64 22.71
CA TRP A 76 11.13 -2.85 21.92
C TRP A 76 9.74 -3.47 22.09
N GLU A 77 9.23 -3.52 23.32
CA GLU A 77 7.92 -4.09 23.63
C GLU A 77 6.80 -3.34 22.91
N ASP A 78 6.88 -2.00 22.90
CA ASP A 78 5.94 -1.13 22.20
C ASP A 78 6.07 -1.31 20.68
N HIS A 79 7.30 -1.52 20.18
CA HIS A 79 7.55 -1.74 18.75
C HIS A 79 6.85 -2.98 18.21
N VAL A 80 6.87 -4.09 18.97
CA VAL A 80 6.18 -5.33 18.59
C VAL A 80 4.68 -5.10 18.52
N GLN A 81 4.10 -4.36 19.48
CA GLN A 81 2.68 -4.03 19.47
C GLN A 81 2.28 -3.14 18.29
N HIS A 82 3.11 -2.14 17.96
CA HIS A 82 2.87 -1.29 16.79
C HIS A 82 2.94 -2.11 15.49
N ILE A 83 3.92 -2.99 15.33
CA ILE A 83 3.99 -3.88 14.16
C ILE A 83 2.72 -4.72 14.04
N ASP A 84 2.28 -5.35 15.13
CA ASP A 84 1.09 -6.20 15.13
C ASP A 84 -0.18 -5.42 14.72
N ARG A 85 -0.35 -4.22 15.28
CA ARG A 85 -1.47 -3.33 14.91
C ARG A 85 -1.46 -2.99 13.43
N VAL A 86 -0.31 -2.60 12.89
CA VAL A 86 -0.16 -2.23 11.48
C VAL A 86 -0.46 -3.41 10.55
N LEU A 87 0.00 -4.61 10.90
CA LEU A 87 -0.33 -5.82 10.15
C LEU A 87 -1.82 -6.20 10.25
N SER A 88 -2.44 -5.96 11.40
CA SER A 88 -3.88 -6.17 11.60
C SER A 88 -4.72 -5.26 10.70
N GLU A 89 -4.32 -3.99 10.53
CA GLU A 89 -4.98 -3.03 9.63
C GLU A 89 -4.75 -3.35 8.14
N CYS A 90 -3.61 -3.96 7.80
CA CYS A 90 -3.34 -4.43 6.43
C CYS A 90 -4.25 -5.59 5.98
N THR A 91 -4.69 -6.42 6.92
CA THR A 91 -5.44 -7.66 6.63
C THR A 91 -6.80 -7.41 5.95
N PRO A 92 -7.71 -6.56 6.46
CA PRO A 92 -9.05 -6.37 5.88
C PRO A 92 -9.01 -5.76 4.46
N ILE A 93 -7.98 -4.97 4.14
CA ILE A 93 -7.79 -4.35 2.83
C ILE A 93 -6.97 -5.22 1.86
N ASN A 94 -6.56 -6.42 2.30
CA ASN A 94 -5.69 -7.33 1.54
C ASN A 94 -4.40 -6.65 1.05
N LEU A 95 -3.84 -5.75 1.88
CA LEU A 95 -2.58 -5.08 1.61
C LEU A 95 -1.43 -6.04 1.95
N LYS A 96 -0.71 -6.48 0.92
CA LYS A 96 0.36 -7.46 1.04
C LYS A 96 1.70 -6.76 1.15
N ASN A 97 2.46 -7.11 2.20
CA ASN A 97 3.83 -6.67 2.40
C ASN A 97 4.83 -7.73 1.93
N SER A 98 5.94 -7.30 1.34
CA SER A 98 7.01 -8.20 0.87
C SER A 98 7.95 -8.56 2.01
N LEU A 99 7.82 -9.75 2.59
CA LEU A 99 8.69 -10.22 3.69
C LEU A 99 10.19 -10.11 3.36
N LYS A 100 10.60 -10.46 2.12
CA LYS A 100 12.00 -10.39 1.68
C LYS A 100 12.59 -8.98 1.67
N LYS A 101 11.74 -7.95 1.63
CA LYS A 101 12.13 -6.54 1.57
C LYS A 101 11.79 -5.80 2.86
N CYS A 102 11.15 -6.47 3.81
CA CYS A 102 10.86 -5.90 5.11
C CYS A 102 12.05 -6.08 6.04
N ASN A 103 12.60 -4.97 6.50
CA ASN A 103 13.50 -4.94 7.64
C ASN A 103 12.63 -4.73 8.89
N LEU A 104 12.57 -5.74 9.76
CA LEU A 104 11.79 -5.70 11.00
C LEU A 104 12.72 -5.75 12.20
N GLY A 105 12.49 -4.88 13.18
CA GLY A 105 13.22 -4.89 14.45
C GLY A 105 14.70 -4.57 14.36
N GLN A 106 15.10 -3.69 13.45
CA GLN A 106 16.46 -3.14 13.42
C GLN A 106 16.61 -2.10 14.53
N GLN A 107 17.73 -2.17 15.25
CA GLN A 107 18.04 -1.36 16.43
C GLN A 107 19.21 -0.43 16.15
#